data_AF-A0A8S4N939-F1
#
_entry.id   AF-A0A8S4N939-F1
#
_cell.length_a   1.000
_cell.length_b   1.000
_cell.length_c   1.000
_cell.angle_alpha   90.00
_cell.angle_beta   90.00
_cell.angle_gamma   90.00
#
_symmetry.space_group_name_H-M   'P 1'
#
loop_
_entity.id
_entity.type
_entity.pdbx_description
1 polymer ?
#
loop_
_entity_poly.entity_id
_entity_poly.type
_entity_poly.pdbx_seq_one_letter_code
_entity_poly.pdbx_strand_id
1 'polypeptide(L)'
;MTSKAKTQCWCFTINNYTEEDETRLKALTPQYMIYGKEVGESATPHLQGFINLGIKGRKSFTSMKKMIGQNAYIKEARASEAANEKYCSKDGDVYKPQIKRFRHEKASKQN
;
A
#
# COMPACT_ATOMS: atom_id res chain seq x y z
N MET A 1 5.29 -22.58 -16.84
CA MET A 1 4.68 -21.31 -16.39
C MET A 1 5.12 -21.06 -14.95
N THR A 2 6.12 -20.19 -14.74
CA THR A 2 6.62 -19.90 -13.39
C THR A 2 5.57 -19.10 -12.63
N SER A 3 5.02 -19.68 -11.57
CA SER A 3 4.06 -19.02 -10.69
C SER A 3 4.67 -17.74 -10.14
N LYS A 4 4.14 -16.58 -10.54
CA LYS A 4 4.61 -15.26 -10.06
C LYS A 4 4.47 -15.23 -8.53
N ALA A 5 5.58 -14.99 -7.84
CA ALA A 5 5.65 -15.05 -6.38
C ALA A 5 4.58 -14.14 -5.75
N LYS A 6 3.95 -14.62 -4.67
CA LYS A 6 3.02 -13.82 -3.89
C LYS A 6 3.81 -13.11 -2.79
N THR A 7 3.76 -11.79 -2.78
CA THR A 7 4.35 -11.00 -1.68
C THR A 7 3.26 -10.28 -0.89
N GLN A 8 3.60 -9.93 0.35
CA GLN A 8 2.76 -9.12 1.22
C GLN A 8 3.02 -7.63 1.03
N CYS A 9 4.22 -7.25 0.57
CA CYS A 9 4.67 -5.85 0.51
C CYS A 9 4.78 -5.36 -0.94
N TRP A 10 4.07 -4.28 -1.25
CA TRP A 10 3.98 -3.70 -2.59
C TRP A 10 4.19 -2.19 -2.52
N CYS A 11 5.05 -1.66 -3.38
CA CYS A 11 5.13 -0.23 -3.66
C CYS A 11 4.26 0.07 -4.88
N PHE A 12 3.58 1.21 -4.90
CA PHE A 12 2.78 1.64 -6.04
C PHE A 12 2.94 3.14 -6.29
N THR A 13 2.88 3.51 -7.57
CA THR A 13 2.86 4.91 -8.00
C THR A 13 1.70 5.10 -8.99
N ILE A 14 0.88 6.13 -8.79
CA ILE A 14 -0.24 6.48 -9.68
C ILE A 14 -0.01 7.91 -10.18
N ASN A 15 0.24 8.07 -11.47
CA ASN A 15 0.35 9.38 -12.11
C ASN A 15 -1.03 9.87 -12.53
N ASN A 16 -1.30 11.18 -12.38
CA ASN A 16 -2.61 11.78 -12.69
C ASN A 16 -3.75 11.01 -12.00
N TYR A 17 -3.63 10.83 -10.68
CA TYR A 17 -4.63 10.09 -9.92
C TYR A 17 -5.99 10.79 -9.98
N THR A 18 -7.05 9.99 -10.03
CA THR A 18 -8.44 10.47 -9.97
C THR A 18 -9.02 10.24 -8.57
N GLU A 19 -10.15 10.89 -8.27
CA GLU A 19 -10.88 10.64 -7.03
C GLU A 19 -11.36 9.18 -6.91
N GLU A 20 -11.62 8.51 -8.03
CA GLU A 20 -11.92 7.08 -8.05
C GLU A 20 -10.72 6.24 -7.61
N ASP A 21 -9.50 6.59 -8.02
CA ASP A 21 -8.29 5.87 -7.59
C ASP A 21 -8.09 6.03 -6.08
N GLU A 22 -8.26 7.23 -5.54
CA GLU A 22 -8.25 7.45 -4.10
C GLU A 22 -9.35 6.63 -3.40
N THR A 23 -10.56 6.59 -3.96
CA THR A 23 -11.68 5.81 -3.40
C THR A 23 -11.36 4.31 -3.38
N ARG A 24 -10.77 3.77 -4.45
CA ARG A 24 -10.32 2.37 -4.51
C ARG A 24 -9.25 2.10 -3.46
N LEU A 25 -8.25 2.98 -3.34
CA LEU A 25 -7.20 2.87 -2.33
C LEU A 25 -7.76 2.91 -0.89
N LYS A 26 -8.69 3.82 -0.62
CA LYS A 26 -9.36 3.96 0.70
C LYS A 26 -10.28 2.78 1.01
N ALA A 27 -10.84 2.13 -0.01
CA ALA A 27 -11.63 0.91 0.15
C ALA A 27 -10.77 -0.33 0.47
N LEU A 28 -9.44 -0.26 0.27
CA LEU A 28 -8.55 -1.34 0.66
C LEU A 28 -8.42 -1.41 2.19
N THR A 29 -8.42 -2.63 2.72
CA THR A 29 -8.18 -2.92 4.14
C THR A 29 -6.90 -3.74 4.33
N PRO A 30 -5.73 -3.22 3.92
CA PRO A 30 -4.46 -3.92 4.09
C PRO A 30 -4.08 -4.01 5.58
N GLN A 31 -3.03 -4.76 5.92
CA GLN A 31 -2.52 -4.75 7.30
C GLN A 31 -1.84 -3.42 7.63
N TYR A 32 -1.22 -2.80 6.64
CA TYR A 32 -0.60 -1.49 6.72
C TYR A 32 -0.59 -0.85 5.33
N MET A 33 -0.81 0.46 5.27
CA MET A 33 -0.74 1.24 4.04
C MET A 33 -0.36 2.66 4.36
N ILE A 34 0.42 3.25 3.47
CA ILE A 34 0.77 4.65 3.47
C ILE A 34 0.93 5.11 2.03
N TYR A 35 0.44 6.30 1.71
CA TYR A 35 0.79 6.95 0.45
C TYR A 35 0.94 8.45 0.67
N GLY A 36 1.92 9.04 -0.01
CA GLY A 36 2.12 10.47 -0.11
C GLY A 36 1.48 11.01 -1.39
N LYS A 37 0.89 12.20 -1.30
CA LYS A 37 0.57 13.04 -2.44
C LYS A 37 1.82 13.87 -2.72
N GLU A 38 2.38 13.69 -3.90
CA GLU A 38 3.50 14.48 -4.36
C GLU A 38 3.03 15.27 -5.60
N VAL A 39 3.53 16.49 -5.74
CA VAL A 39 3.26 17.33 -6.92
C VAL A 39 4.58 17.51 -7.65
N GLY A 40 4.71 16.90 -8.83
CA GLY A 40 5.91 17.05 -9.65
C GLY A 40 6.08 18.49 -10.18
N GLU A 41 7.27 18.80 -10.71
CA GLU A 41 7.59 20.13 -11.28
C GLU A 41 6.63 20.58 -12.41
N SER A 42 5.98 19.63 -13.09
CA SER A 42 4.94 19.93 -14.10
C SER A 42 3.54 20.15 -13.51
N ALA A 43 3.40 20.36 -12.20
CA ALA A 43 2.13 20.49 -11.48
C ALA A 43 1.18 19.27 -11.62
N THR A 44 1.69 18.14 -12.10
CA THR A 44 0.90 16.90 -12.22
C THR A 44 0.91 16.17 -10.87
N PRO A 45 -0.25 15.89 -10.29
CA PRO A 45 -0.33 15.21 -9.02
C PRO A 45 -0.06 13.71 -9.18
N HIS A 46 0.78 13.16 -8.32
CA HIS A 46 1.07 11.73 -8.28
C HIS A 46 0.94 11.16 -6.87
N LEU A 47 0.46 9.92 -6.77
CA LEU A 47 0.40 9.18 -5.52
C LEU A 47 1.54 8.19 -5.48
N GLN A 48 2.44 8.34 -4.53
CA GLN A 48 3.50 7.38 -4.25
C GLN A 48 3.19 6.69 -2.92
N GLY A 49 3.08 5.37 -2.92
CA GLY A 49 2.69 4.66 -1.71
C GLY A 49 3.24 3.25 -1.56
N PHE A 50 3.00 2.71 -0.38
CA PHE A 50 3.38 1.40 0.06
C PHE A 50 2.18 0.71 0.74
N ILE A 51 1.97 -0.56 0.41
CA ILE A 51 0.95 -1.43 1.00
C ILE A 51 1.61 -2.70 1.52
N ASN A 52 1.26 -3.09 2.74
CA ASN A 52 1.54 -4.39 3.32
C ASN A 52 0.21 -5.11 3.65
N LEU A 53 -0.04 -6.21 2.96
CA LEU A 53 -1.25 -7.05 3.11
C LEU A 53 -1.15 -8.06 4.26
N GLY A 54 0.03 -8.20 4.88
CA GLY A 54 0.32 -9.20 5.89
C GLY A 54 0.44 -10.63 5.33
N ILE A 55 0.90 -11.54 6.18
CA ILE A 55 1.26 -12.92 5.81
C ILE A 55 0.06 -13.72 5.26
N LYS A 56 -1.15 -13.45 5.78
CA LYS A 56 -2.41 -14.10 5.36
C LYS A 56 -3.00 -13.48 4.09
N GLY A 57 -2.61 -12.25 3.74
CA GLY A 57 -3.15 -11.47 2.63
C GLY A 57 -2.29 -11.45 1.37
N ARG A 58 -1.25 -12.28 1.27
CA ARG A 58 -0.29 -12.29 0.14
C ARG A 58 -1.02 -12.40 -1.21
N LYS A 59 -0.83 -11.40 -2.08
CA LYS A 59 -1.40 -11.34 -3.43
C LYS A 59 -0.29 -11.46 -4.48
N SER A 60 -0.67 -11.87 -5.69
CA SER A 60 0.20 -11.80 -6.86
C SER A 60 0.14 -10.41 -7.49
N PHE A 61 1.13 -10.09 -8.33
CA PHE A 61 1.16 -8.84 -9.10
C PHE A 61 -0.16 -8.57 -9.84
N THR A 62 -0.70 -9.58 -10.53
CA THR A 62 -1.93 -9.42 -11.31
C THR A 62 -3.12 -9.10 -10.43
N SER A 63 -3.24 -9.74 -9.26
CA SER A 63 -4.30 -9.42 -8.29
C SER A 63 -4.13 -8.01 -7.73
N MET A 64 -2.90 -7.61 -7.38
CA MET A 64 -2.65 -6.29 -6.85
C MET A 64 -2.95 -5.19 -7.88
N LYS A 65 -2.58 -5.41 -9.14
CA LYS A 65 -2.85 -4.47 -10.23
C LYS A 65 -4.35 -4.31 -10.50
N LYS A 66 -5.14 -5.37 -10.33
CA LYS A 66 -6.61 -5.29 -10.39
C LYS A 66 -7.21 -4.52 -9.21
N MET A 67 -6.62 -4.63 -8.02
CA MET A 67 -7.12 -3.97 -6.81
C MET A 67 -6.81 -2.46 -6.79
N ILE A 68 -5.59 -2.08 -7.16
CA ILE A 68 -5.18 -0.66 -7.18
C ILE A 68 -5.68 0.04 -8.45
N GLY A 69 -5.60 -0.63 -9.60
CA GLY A 69 -5.93 -0.06 -10.89
C GLY A 69 -4.87 -0.40 -11.93
N GLN A 70 -5.29 -0.55 -13.19
CA GLN A 70 -4.37 -0.93 -14.28
C GLN A 70 -3.36 0.19 -14.60
N ASN A 71 -3.73 1.43 -14.33
CA ASN A 71 -2.88 2.61 -14.52
C ASN A 71 -1.82 2.76 -13.40
N ALA A 72 -1.96 2.02 -12.31
CA ALA A 72 -0.98 2.05 -11.23
C ALA A 72 0.28 1.26 -11.61
N TYR A 73 1.42 1.88 -11.34
CA TYR A 73 2.71 1.25 -11.46
C TYR A 73 3.08 0.59 -10.14
N ILE A 74 2.98 -0.74 -10.09
CA ILE A 74 3.24 -1.52 -8.88
C ILE A 74 4.59 -2.25 -8.97
N LYS A 75 5.30 -2.34 -7.85
CA LYS A 75 6.56 -3.08 -7.68
C LYS A 75 6.53 -3.85 -6.37
N GLU A 76 7.23 -4.97 -6.32
CA GLU A 76 7.47 -5.66 -5.05
C GLU A 76 8.37 -4.80 -4.18
N ALA A 77 7.96 -4.55 -2.94
CA ALA A 77 8.75 -3.76 -2.03
C ALA A 77 9.93 -4.57 -1.51
N ARG A 78 11.15 -4.06 -1.72
CA ARG A 78 12.39 -4.65 -1.19
C ARG A 78 12.88 -3.96 0.08
N ALA A 79 12.41 -2.74 0.33
CA ALA A 79 12.76 -1.96 1.50
C ALA A 79 11.83 -2.26 2.69
N SER A 80 12.34 -2.05 3.91
CA SER A 80 11.57 -2.20 5.14
C SER A 80 10.41 -1.20 5.23
N GLU A 81 9.37 -1.51 6.00
CA GLU A 81 8.20 -0.63 6.19
C GLU A 81 8.61 0.78 6.65
N ALA A 82 9.56 0.88 7.59
CA ALA A 82 10.07 2.15 8.10
C ALA A 82 10.77 3.00 7.01
N ALA A 83 11.50 2.37 6.08
CA ALA A 83 12.15 3.08 4.99
C ALA A 83 11.13 3.63 3.99
N ASN A 84 10.09 2.84 3.68
CA ASN A 84 9.01 3.29 2.80
C ASN A 84 8.16 4.39 3.46
N GLU A 85 7.90 4.30 4.77
CA GLU A 85 7.19 5.34 5.52
C GLU A 85 7.95 6.66 5.48
N LYS A 86 9.26 6.63 5.72
CA LYS A 86 10.11 7.82 5.62
C LYS A 86 10.12 8.41 4.21
N TYR A 87 10.10 7.56 3.18
CA TYR A 87 10.04 8.00 1.79
C TYR A 87 8.70 8.68 1.46
N CYS A 88 7.58 8.09 1.86
CA CYS A 88 6.25 8.65 1.61
C CYS A 88 6.03 9.96 2.38
N SER A 89 6.65 10.13 3.55
CA SER A 89 6.50 11.31 4.41
C SER A 89 7.39 12.49 4.03
N LYS A 90 8.06 12.43 2.87
CA LYS A 90 9.03 13.46 2.46
C LYS A 90 8.36 14.79 2.09
N ASP A 91 7.22 14.74 1.42
CA ASP A 91 6.44 15.91 0.97
C ASP A 91 5.40 16.39 2.00
N GLY A 92 5.30 15.71 3.15
CA GLY A 92 4.40 16.07 4.26
C GLY A 92 2.95 15.67 4.09
N ASP A 93 2.44 15.56 2.86
CA ASP A 93 1.04 15.24 2.58
C ASP A 93 0.81 13.72 2.44
N VAL A 94 0.73 13.03 3.58
CA VAL A 94 0.56 11.57 3.65
C VAL A 94 -0.80 11.13 4.14
N TYR A 95 -1.36 10.13 3.46
CA TYR A 95 -2.51 9.39 3.94
C TYR A 95 -2.08 8.05 4.54
N LYS A 96 -2.47 7.83 5.80
CA LYS A 96 -2.24 6.59 6.53
C LYS A 96 -3.55 6.16 7.21
N PRO A 97 -4.25 5.15 6.69
CA PRO A 97 -5.45 4.63 7.36
C PRO A 97 -5.07 4.04 8.72
N GLN A 98 -5.83 4.40 9.76
CA GLN A 98 -5.71 3.83 11.10
C GLN A 98 -6.35 2.43 11.12
N ILE A 99 -5.66 1.47 10.53
CA ILE A 99 -6.16 0.09 10.49
C ILE A 99 -5.92 -0.53 11.86
N LYS A 100 -7.01 -0.85 12.56
CA LYS A 100 -6.95 -1.58 13.83
C LYS A 100 -6.27 -2.91 13.56
N ARG A 101 -4.97 -3.01 13.89
CA ARG A 101 -4.31 -4.31 14.04
C ARG A 101 -5.16 -5.05 15.07
N PHE A 102 -5.91 -6.06 14.65
CA PHE A 102 -6.48 -7.03 15.56
C PHE A 102 -5.28 -7.70 16.23
N ARG A 103 -4.85 -7.11 17.34
CA ARG A 103 -3.96 -7.76 18.28
C ARG A 103 -4.71 -9.02 18.66
N HIS A 104 -4.17 -10.17 18.30
CA HIS A 104 -4.61 -11.41 18.89
C HIS A 104 -4.21 -11.30 20.35
N GLU A 105 -5.11 -10.74 21.17
CA GLU A 105 -5.00 -10.83 22.61
C GLU A 105 -5.05 -12.34 22.88
N LYS A 106 -3.89 -12.92 23.18
CA LYS A 106 -3.85 -14.27 23.70
C LYS A 106 -4.63 -14.19 25.00
N ALA A 107 -5.88 -14.67 24.99
CA ALA A 107 -6.61 -14.99 26.19
C ALA A 107 -5.75 -16.00 26.96
N SER A 108 -4.96 -15.50 27.91
CA SER A 108 -4.32 -16.31 28.93
C SER A 108 -5.45 -16.87 29.77
N LYS A 109 -5.98 -18.05 29.40
CA LYS A 109 -6.78 -18.85 30.32
C LYS A 109 -5.81 -19.37 31.37
N GLN A 110 -5.70 -18.63 32.46
CA GLN A 110 -5.16 -19.13 33.72
C GLN A 110 -6.25 -20.04 34.31
N ASN A 111 -5.98 -21.34 34.38
CA ASN A 111 -6.66 -22.28 35.29
C ASN A 111 -5.59 -23.19 35.89
#